data_AF-A0AAU7K536-F1
#
_entry.id   AF-A0AAU7K536-F1
#
_cell.length_a   1.000
_cell.length_b   1.000
_cell.length_c   1.000
_cell.angle_alpha   90.00
_cell.angle_beta   90.00
_cell.angle_gamma   90.00
#
_symmetry.space_group_name_H-M   'P 1'
#
loop_
_entity.id
_entity.type
_entity.pdbx_description
1 polymer ?
#
loop_
_entity_poly.entity_id
_entity_poly.type
_entity_poly.pdbx_seq_one_letter_code
_entity_poly.pdbx_strand_id
1 'polypeptide(L)'
;MKKTIIAIALLGIAIIFACRKDYAPDIGTDDPADFLTQSKSYYYQQAGKLGISAVSKRLSSLTAMKSSQITIIPLWNKSFISKTATNEFNEVPISTGAKKTTLYNFENKSADAKKDLIRINSSFQRLLIYKTRKGNFNQLKLTYLPDYEYLEKNHFDASVNQITSMTNYSGYVEYRTLKDEVILLLRFENGKMIKKRSPGKSVALLSQKLKASMKASLPSGIKDHLISGGGFETICVPMYITICAGGGDPYVEVCGEPEWIGEECSTVWVDYPDPDPTDPNDPGNDPCLDPANFYLCNPDFPNPDNPDNPPADPCANANALAQNEDFRERFDLLKDKAVTDSTKEAMYAYELSTNTYNFEESQDQGSVSMEFNEKIDGAIHSHNKSGDPIFSLGDIAAIYNTYADGNMKNPATFTMGVVTPAGNSYILKIDNINTFVNWMQNHFGNQTNTNAWTSSYLGNKDNLISTGTPVVSAWEKAFLKAIEGSGLRMFKGNANFTEWKPIKVDVENKVVPNPC
;
A
#
# COMPACT_ATOMS: atom_id res chain seq x y z
N MET A 1 -27.68 -57.27 13.14
CA MET A 1 -26.37 -57.06 12.48
C MET A 1 -26.28 -55.77 11.67
N LYS A 2 -27.26 -55.39 10.81
CA LYS A 2 -27.14 -54.16 9.98
C LYS A 2 -27.18 -52.82 10.75
N LYS A 3 -27.86 -52.73 11.90
CA LYS A 3 -27.92 -51.48 12.69
C LYS A 3 -26.66 -51.20 13.50
N THR A 4 -25.88 -52.23 13.85
CA THR A 4 -24.63 -52.10 14.62
C THR A 4 -23.46 -51.62 13.76
N ILE A 5 -23.47 -51.97 12.46
CA ILE A 5 -22.43 -51.56 11.51
C ILE A 5 -22.53 -50.07 11.13
N ILE A 6 -23.75 -49.52 11.09
CA ILE A 6 -23.97 -48.09 10.78
C ILE A 6 -23.53 -47.19 11.95
N ALA A 7 -23.68 -47.64 13.19
CA ALA A 7 -23.22 -46.88 14.36
C ALA A 7 -21.69 -46.81 14.46
N ILE A 8 -20.98 -47.88 14.06
CA ILE A 8 -19.50 -47.92 14.04
C ILE A 8 -18.95 -47.07 12.88
N ALA A 9 -19.63 -47.03 11.73
CA ALA A 9 -19.25 -46.17 10.61
C ALA A 9 -19.43 -44.67 10.92
N LEU A 10 -20.49 -44.30 11.67
CA LEU A 10 -20.71 -42.91 12.08
C LEU A 10 -19.76 -42.44 13.20
N LEU A 11 -19.34 -43.35 14.11
CA LEU A 11 -18.28 -43.04 15.07
C LEU A 11 -16.91 -42.88 14.40
N GLY A 12 -16.63 -43.62 13.33
CA GLY A 12 -15.39 -43.50 12.56
C GLY A 12 -15.25 -42.15 11.83
N ILE A 13 -16.36 -41.61 11.31
CA ILE A 13 -16.36 -40.30 10.61
C ILE A 13 -16.19 -39.14 11.61
N ALA A 14 -16.71 -39.25 12.83
CA ALA A 14 -16.53 -38.23 13.87
C ALA A 14 -15.08 -38.17 14.39
N ILE A 15 -14.36 -39.30 14.43
CA ILE A 15 -12.96 -39.35 14.88
C ILE A 15 -12.00 -38.83 13.78
N ILE A 16 -12.32 -39.03 12.50
CA ILE A 16 -11.53 -38.45 11.39
C ILE A 16 -11.68 -36.93 11.31
N PHE A 17 -12.86 -36.38 11.67
CA PHE A 17 -13.05 -34.92 11.74
C PHE A 17 -12.49 -34.27 13.02
N ALA A 18 -12.29 -35.02 14.10
CA ALA A 18 -11.76 -34.49 15.37
C ALA A 18 -10.22 -34.50 15.48
N CYS A 19 -9.50 -35.07 14.50
CA CYS A 19 -8.04 -35.19 14.52
C CYS A 19 -7.29 -34.39 13.44
N ARG A 20 -7.88 -33.32 12.88
CA ARG A 20 -7.09 -32.20 12.33
C ARG A 20 -6.88 -31.16 13.43
N LYS A 21 -5.93 -31.45 14.31
CA LYS A 21 -5.32 -30.45 15.19
C LYS A 21 -4.10 -29.94 14.45
N ASP A 22 -4.25 -28.80 13.79
CA ASP A 22 -3.15 -28.13 13.11
C ASP A 22 -2.07 -27.79 14.15
N TYR A 23 -0.89 -28.37 13.93
CA TYR A 23 0.32 -28.08 14.67
C TYR A 23 0.92 -26.82 14.04
N ALA A 24 0.52 -25.65 14.53
CA ALA A 24 1.20 -24.40 14.22
C ALA A 24 2.33 -24.21 15.25
N PRO A 25 3.61 -24.21 14.84
CA PRO A 25 4.67 -23.76 15.73
C PRO A 25 4.50 -22.26 15.99
N ASP A 26 4.46 -21.94 17.28
CA ASP A 26 4.23 -20.62 17.85
C ASP A 26 5.41 -19.69 17.55
N ILE A 27 5.23 -18.74 16.63
CA ILE A 27 6.11 -17.58 16.43
C ILE A 27 5.25 -16.35 16.11
N GLY A 28 5.02 -15.50 17.12
CA GLY A 28 4.69 -14.07 16.98
C GLY A 28 3.32 -13.74 16.39
N THR A 29 2.39 -13.37 17.27
CA THR A 29 0.98 -13.04 17.01
C THR A 29 0.77 -11.82 16.10
N ASP A 30 0.58 -12.06 14.81
CA ASP A 30 -0.35 -11.33 13.94
C ASP A 30 -1.32 -12.39 13.38
N ASP A 31 -2.62 -12.27 13.67
CA ASP A 31 -3.63 -13.24 13.20
C ASP A 31 -3.67 -13.22 11.66
N PRO A 32 -3.52 -14.36 10.95
CA PRO A 32 -3.69 -14.42 9.49
C PRO A 32 -4.98 -13.76 8.98
N ALA A 33 -6.04 -13.72 9.81
CA ALA A 33 -7.29 -13.02 9.50
C ALA A 33 -7.14 -11.49 9.42
N ASP A 34 -6.23 -10.90 10.20
CA ASP A 34 -5.97 -9.46 10.21
C ASP A 34 -5.24 -9.03 8.93
N PHE A 35 -4.17 -9.73 8.54
CA PHE A 35 -3.44 -9.40 7.32
C PHE A 35 -4.28 -9.59 6.05
N LEU A 36 -5.15 -10.61 6.01
CA LEU A 36 -6.12 -10.79 4.92
C LEU A 36 -7.08 -9.59 4.82
N THR A 37 -7.53 -9.08 5.95
CA THR A 37 -8.44 -7.92 6.01
C THR A 37 -7.75 -6.64 5.55
N GLN A 38 -6.52 -6.40 6.00
CA GLN A 38 -5.70 -5.28 5.53
C GLN A 38 -5.43 -5.38 4.02
N SER A 39 -5.10 -6.57 3.52
CA SER A 39 -4.86 -6.82 2.09
C SER A 39 -6.10 -6.53 1.24
N LYS A 40 -7.28 -6.98 1.67
CA LYS A 40 -8.56 -6.67 1.00
C LYS A 40 -8.78 -5.17 0.91
N SER A 41 -8.66 -4.48 2.05
CA SER A 41 -8.84 -3.04 2.15
C SER A 41 -7.90 -2.28 1.21
N TYR A 42 -6.61 -2.61 1.25
CA TYR A 42 -5.59 -2.01 0.39
C TYR A 42 -5.92 -2.21 -1.10
N TYR A 43 -6.24 -3.43 -1.51
CA TYR A 43 -6.59 -3.72 -2.90
C TYR A 43 -7.76 -2.88 -3.38
N TYR A 44 -8.88 -2.87 -2.65
CA TYR A 44 -10.07 -2.13 -3.10
C TYR A 44 -9.84 -0.62 -3.14
N GLN A 45 -9.04 -0.07 -2.23
CA GLN A 45 -8.63 1.33 -2.26
C GLN A 45 -7.81 1.65 -3.52
N GLN A 46 -6.83 0.80 -3.87
CA GLN A 46 -5.97 1.02 -5.03
C GLN A 46 -6.68 0.73 -6.35
N ALA A 47 -7.52 -0.32 -6.41
CA ALA A 47 -8.30 -0.65 -7.60
C ALA A 47 -9.19 0.52 -8.03
N GLY A 48 -9.84 1.20 -7.07
CA GLY A 48 -10.61 2.41 -7.32
C GLY A 48 -9.77 3.54 -7.92
N LYS A 49 -8.56 3.78 -7.39
CA LYS A 49 -7.62 4.80 -7.91
C LYS A 49 -7.14 4.48 -9.34
N LEU A 50 -7.01 3.20 -9.67
CA LEU A 50 -6.51 2.74 -10.97
C LEU A 50 -7.60 2.57 -12.03
N GLY A 51 -8.86 2.88 -11.69
CA GLY A 51 -10.00 2.67 -12.60
C GLY A 51 -10.27 1.20 -12.87
N ILE A 52 -9.82 0.30 -11.98
CA ILE A 52 -10.07 -1.14 -12.07
C ILE A 52 -11.43 -1.41 -11.44
N SER A 53 -12.32 -2.00 -12.22
CA SER A 53 -13.64 -2.41 -11.72
C SER A 53 -13.50 -3.64 -10.82
N ALA A 54 -13.55 -3.44 -9.51
CA ALA A 54 -13.53 -4.51 -8.52
C ALA A 54 -14.98 -4.85 -8.10
N VAL A 55 -15.43 -6.08 -8.35
CA VAL A 55 -16.86 -6.47 -8.28
C VAL A 55 -17.41 -6.63 -6.85
N SER A 56 -16.70 -6.16 -5.80
CA SER A 56 -17.06 -6.49 -4.42
C SER A 56 -18.34 -5.87 -3.86
N LYS A 57 -19.07 -5.04 -4.62
CA LYS A 57 -20.31 -4.40 -4.15
C LYS A 57 -21.48 -4.30 -5.13
N ARG A 58 -21.42 -4.88 -6.34
CA ARG A 58 -22.54 -4.79 -7.31
C ARG A 58 -22.82 -6.11 -8.00
N LEU A 59 -23.63 -6.95 -7.36
CA LEU A 59 -24.26 -8.11 -8.00
C LEU A 59 -25.58 -7.75 -8.74
N SER A 60 -25.98 -6.47 -8.82
CA SER A 60 -27.34 -6.09 -9.21
C SER A 60 -27.51 -5.27 -10.51
N SER A 61 -26.46 -5.01 -11.30
CA SER A 61 -26.67 -4.33 -12.60
C SER A 61 -25.66 -4.76 -13.67
N LEU A 62 -25.96 -5.88 -14.33
CA LEU A 62 -25.29 -6.39 -15.54
C LEU A 62 -25.76 -5.61 -16.79
N THR A 63 -25.59 -4.29 -16.80
CA THR A 63 -25.88 -3.47 -17.98
C THR A 63 -24.71 -2.54 -18.30
N ALA A 64 -24.07 -2.83 -19.44
CA ALA A 64 -23.06 -2.06 -20.15
C ALA A 64 -21.67 -1.93 -19.47
N MET A 65 -20.86 -3.01 -19.52
CA MET A 65 -19.41 -2.87 -19.44
C MET A 65 -18.92 -2.16 -20.70
N LYS A 66 -18.39 -0.94 -20.57
CA LYS A 66 -17.65 -0.26 -21.65
C LYS A 66 -16.35 -1.02 -21.92
N SER A 67 -15.99 -1.20 -23.19
CA SER A 67 -14.91 -2.09 -23.65
C SER A 67 -13.46 -1.68 -23.27
N SER A 68 -13.27 -0.77 -22.32
CA SER A 68 -11.96 -0.24 -21.92
C SER A 68 -11.63 -0.37 -20.43
N GLN A 69 -12.51 -0.92 -19.60
CA GLN A 69 -12.25 -1.07 -18.17
C GLN A 69 -11.54 -2.40 -17.86
N ILE A 70 -10.34 -2.31 -17.28
CA ILE A 70 -9.61 -3.46 -16.73
C ILE A 70 -10.42 -3.99 -15.54
N THR A 71 -10.71 -5.30 -15.57
CA THR A 71 -11.46 -5.97 -14.50
C THR A 71 -10.56 -7.04 -13.88
N ILE A 72 -10.31 -6.90 -12.57
CA ILE A 72 -9.56 -7.88 -11.77
C ILE A 72 -10.45 -8.26 -10.58
N ILE A 73 -10.74 -9.55 -10.46
CA ILE A 73 -11.63 -10.11 -9.43
C ILE A 73 -10.81 -11.09 -8.58
N PRO A 74 -10.36 -10.68 -7.37
CA PRO A 74 -9.66 -11.59 -6.47
C PRO A 74 -10.60 -12.60 -5.82
N LEU A 75 -10.21 -13.87 -5.85
CA LEU A 75 -10.89 -14.99 -5.20
C LEU A 75 -10.37 -15.15 -3.77
N TRP A 76 -10.75 -14.21 -2.89
CA TRP A 76 -10.21 -14.11 -1.53
C TRP A 76 -10.38 -15.37 -0.67
N ASN A 77 -11.38 -16.20 -0.94
CA ASN A 77 -11.57 -17.48 -0.25
C ASN A 77 -10.49 -18.53 -0.59
N LYS A 78 -9.67 -18.26 -1.61
CA LYS A 78 -8.54 -19.08 -2.05
C LYS A 78 -7.19 -18.38 -1.80
N SER A 79 -7.15 -17.42 -0.88
CA SER A 79 -5.91 -16.69 -0.54
C SER A 79 -4.87 -17.59 0.10
N PHE A 80 -3.61 -17.37 -0.26
CA PHE A 80 -2.44 -17.98 0.36
C PHE A 80 -1.66 -16.93 1.12
N ILE A 81 -1.64 -17.05 2.44
CA ILE A 81 -0.91 -16.14 3.32
C ILE A 81 0.39 -16.78 3.74
N SER A 82 1.49 -16.07 3.57
CA SER A 82 2.81 -16.53 4.00
C SER A 82 3.61 -15.36 4.57
N LYS A 83 4.62 -15.66 5.39
CA LYS A 83 5.48 -14.67 6.04
C LYS A 83 6.92 -15.12 5.92
N THR A 84 7.82 -14.19 5.61
CA THR A 84 9.26 -14.37 5.69
C THR A 84 9.81 -13.57 6.87
N ALA A 85 11.12 -13.61 7.09
CA ALA A 85 11.78 -12.78 8.10
C ALA A 85 11.54 -11.27 7.92
N THR A 86 11.08 -10.85 6.74
CA THR A 86 11.09 -9.46 6.31
C THR A 86 9.77 -8.96 5.73
N ASN A 87 8.88 -9.84 5.25
CA ASN A 87 7.59 -9.44 4.71
C ASN A 87 6.47 -10.43 5.04
N GLU A 88 5.24 -9.94 4.87
CA GLU A 88 4.02 -10.74 4.81
C GLU A 88 3.46 -10.69 3.39
N PHE A 89 3.00 -11.83 2.88
CA PHE A 89 2.52 -12.02 1.52
C PHE A 89 1.11 -12.61 1.53
N ASN A 90 0.26 -12.10 0.65
CA ASN A 90 -1.06 -12.61 0.36
C ASN A 90 -1.17 -12.80 -1.15
N GLU A 91 -1.08 -14.05 -1.59
CA GLU A 91 -1.28 -14.42 -2.99
C GLU A 91 -2.71 -14.91 -3.18
N VAL A 92 -3.44 -14.24 -4.07
CA VAL A 92 -4.86 -14.49 -4.29
C VAL A 92 -5.07 -14.83 -5.76
N PRO A 93 -5.65 -15.99 -6.09
CA PRO A 93 -6.07 -16.26 -7.46
C PRO A 93 -6.99 -15.14 -7.96
N ILE A 94 -6.77 -14.66 -9.19
CA ILE A 94 -7.60 -13.63 -9.79
C ILE A 94 -8.30 -14.16 -11.04
N SER A 95 -9.51 -13.68 -11.27
CA SER A 95 -10.17 -13.74 -12.57
C SER A 95 -10.05 -12.38 -13.26
N THR A 96 -9.84 -12.40 -14.57
CA THR A 96 -9.76 -11.20 -15.40
C THR A 96 -10.61 -11.39 -16.64
N GLY A 97 -11.20 -10.31 -17.18
CA GLY A 97 -12.00 -10.41 -18.41
C GLY A 97 -11.18 -10.85 -19.63
N ALA A 98 -9.86 -10.63 -19.59
CA ALA A 98 -8.92 -11.05 -20.62
C ALA A 98 -7.57 -11.42 -19.99
N LYS A 99 -7.19 -12.68 -20.11
CA LYS A 99 -5.89 -13.20 -19.69
C LYS A 99 -4.90 -13.09 -20.85
N LYS A 100 -3.90 -12.21 -20.72
CA LYS A 100 -2.76 -12.17 -21.64
C LYS A 100 -1.67 -13.13 -21.15
N THR A 101 -1.22 -14.01 -22.04
CA THR A 101 -0.14 -14.97 -21.77
C THR A 101 0.95 -14.80 -22.82
N THR A 102 2.17 -14.59 -22.37
CA THR A 102 3.36 -14.49 -23.22
C THR A 102 4.11 -15.81 -23.20
N LEU A 103 4.43 -16.38 -24.37
CA LEU A 103 5.17 -17.63 -24.45
C LEU A 103 6.68 -17.37 -24.62
N TYR A 104 7.40 -17.51 -23.52
CA TYR A 104 8.85 -17.33 -23.49
C TYR A 104 9.58 -18.57 -24.01
N ASN A 105 10.44 -18.38 -25.03
CA ASN A 105 11.30 -19.42 -25.60
C ASN A 105 12.72 -18.90 -25.84
N PHE A 106 13.40 -18.43 -24.79
CA PHE A 106 14.77 -17.92 -24.89
C PHE A 106 15.82 -19.00 -25.18
N GLU A 107 15.44 -20.27 -25.11
CA GLU A 107 16.34 -21.41 -25.36
C GLU A 107 16.27 -21.89 -26.81
N ASN A 108 15.49 -21.22 -27.66
CA ASN A 108 15.27 -21.60 -29.07
C ASN A 108 14.89 -23.07 -29.24
N LYS A 109 14.13 -23.63 -28.28
CA LYS A 109 13.55 -24.97 -28.41
C LYS A 109 12.58 -24.94 -29.59
N SER A 110 12.51 -26.01 -30.38
CA SER A 110 11.55 -26.09 -31.48
C SER A 110 10.13 -25.86 -30.96
N ALA A 111 9.41 -24.90 -31.54
CA ALA A 111 8.02 -24.63 -31.16
C ALA A 111 7.15 -25.87 -31.41
N ASP A 112 6.37 -26.25 -30.41
CA ASP A 112 5.39 -27.34 -30.49
C ASP A 112 4.04 -26.74 -30.10
N ALA A 113 3.24 -26.44 -31.13
CA ALA A 113 1.97 -25.74 -30.97
C ALA A 113 1.02 -26.45 -29.98
N LYS A 114 1.06 -27.78 -29.89
CA LYS A 114 0.20 -28.53 -28.96
C LYS A 114 0.68 -28.36 -27.53
N LYS A 115 1.99 -28.46 -27.30
CA LYS A 115 2.57 -28.24 -25.96
C LYS A 115 2.39 -26.80 -25.50
N ASP A 116 2.58 -25.85 -26.42
CA ASP A 116 2.41 -24.43 -26.15
C ASP A 116 0.97 -24.07 -25.79
N LEU A 117 -0.02 -24.64 -26.49
CA LEU A 117 -1.42 -24.47 -26.14
C LEU A 117 -1.74 -25.02 -24.74
N ILE A 118 -1.18 -26.19 -24.39
CA ILE A 118 -1.33 -26.76 -23.04
C ILE A 118 -0.73 -25.83 -21.99
N ARG A 119 0.46 -25.27 -22.24
CA ARG A 119 1.10 -24.30 -21.32
C ARG A 119 0.28 -23.03 -21.15
N ILE A 120 -0.30 -22.49 -22.23
CA ILE A 120 -1.18 -21.30 -22.16
C ILE A 120 -2.45 -21.62 -21.34
N ASN A 121 -3.06 -22.77 -21.58
CA ASN A 121 -4.28 -23.17 -20.88
C ASN A 121 -4.02 -23.46 -19.39
N SER A 122 -2.86 -24.02 -19.06
CA SER A 122 -2.42 -24.25 -17.68
C SER A 122 -1.76 -23.03 -17.03
N SER A 123 -1.61 -21.90 -17.74
CA SER A 123 -1.12 -20.65 -17.14
C SER A 123 -2.18 -20.06 -16.21
N PHE A 124 -1.74 -19.51 -15.09
CA PHE A 124 -2.65 -18.90 -14.11
C PHE A 124 -2.11 -17.59 -13.58
N GLN A 125 -3.04 -16.74 -13.10
CA GLN A 125 -2.72 -15.42 -12.59
C GLN A 125 -3.10 -15.29 -11.12
N ARG A 126 -2.27 -14.55 -10.37
CA ARG A 126 -2.49 -14.23 -8.97
C ARG A 126 -2.27 -12.74 -8.74
N LEU A 127 -3.08 -12.17 -7.87
CA LEU A 127 -2.77 -10.90 -7.22
C LEU A 127 -1.83 -11.19 -6.06
N LEU A 128 -0.65 -10.62 -6.09
CA LEU A 128 0.27 -10.59 -4.96
C LEU A 128 0.08 -9.28 -4.23
N ILE A 129 -0.30 -9.34 -2.95
CA ILE A 129 -0.22 -8.21 -2.03
C ILE A 129 0.83 -8.53 -1.00
N TYR A 130 1.74 -7.61 -0.73
CA TYR A 130 2.74 -7.82 0.31
C TYR A 130 2.96 -6.58 1.16
N LYS A 131 3.21 -6.83 2.44
CA LYS A 131 3.54 -5.82 3.45
C LYS A 131 4.99 -5.98 3.87
N THR A 132 5.76 -4.93 3.64
CA THR A 132 7.18 -4.89 4.02
C THR A 132 7.34 -4.78 5.54
N ARG A 133 8.55 -5.07 6.06
CA ARG A 133 8.90 -4.83 7.47
C ARG A 133 8.59 -3.41 7.97
N LYS A 134 8.63 -2.41 7.08
CA LYS A 134 8.30 -1.00 7.39
C LYS A 134 6.79 -0.72 7.42
N GLY A 135 5.95 -1.73 7.15
CA GLY A 135 4.50 -1.61 7.10
C GLY A 135 3.94 -1.13 5.75
N ASN A 136 4.79 -0.93 4.74
CA ASN A 136 4.33 -0.48 3.42
C ASN A 136 3.70 -1.64 2.63
N PHE A 137 2.49 -1.41 2.11
CA PHE A 137 1.78 -2.32 1.23
C PHE A 137 2.12 -2.07 -0.23
N ASN A 138 2.18 -3.16 -0.99
CA ASN A 138 2.39 -3.16 -2.43
C ASN A 138 1.52 -4.23 -3.07
N GLN A 139 1.23 -4.08 -4.36
CA GLN A 139 0.49 -5.07 -5.12
C GLN A 139 1.04 -5.26 -6.53
N LEU A 140 1.02 -6.51 -7.00
CA LEU A 140 1.48 -6.91 -8.33
C LEU A 140 0.55 -7.99 -8.89
N LYS A 141 0.51 -8.11 -10.21
CA LYS A 141 -0.05 -9.27 -10.88
C LYS A 141 1.06 -10.26 -11.21
N LEU A 142 0.93 -11.49 -10.74
CA LEU A 142 1.81 -12.60 -11.09
C LEU A 142 1.16 -13.44 -12.17
N THR A 143 1.90 -13.77 -13.22
CA THR A 143 1.51 -14.80 -14.20
C THR A 143 2.49 -15.95 -14.12
N TYR A 144 2.00 -17.13 -13.79
CA TYR A 144 2.79 -18.36 -13.77
C TYR A 144 2.62 -19.06 -15.12
N LEU A 145 3.74 -19.31 -15.80
CA LEU A 145 3.81 -20.03 -17.07
C LEU A 145 4.70 -21.27 -16.89
N PRO A 146 4.13 -22.41 -16.48
CA PRO A 146 4.88 -23.64 -16.27
C PRO A 146 5.46 -24.20 -17.59
N ASP A 147 6.54 -24.96 -17.47
CA ASP A 147 7.05 -25.78 -18.56
C ASP A 147 6.12 -26.97 -18.82
N TYR A 148 6.15 -27.48 -20.05
CA TYR A 148 5.35 -28.64 -20.41
C TYR A 148 5.74 -29.88 -19.58
N GLU A 149 7.04 -30.13 -19.42
CA GLU A 149 7.56 -31.27 -18.68
C GLU A 149 7.20 -31.20 -17.19
N TYR A 150 7.15 -29.98 -16.63
CA TYR A 150 6.64 -29.75 -15.28
C TYR A 150 5.15 -30.09 -15.20
N LEU A 151 4.34 -29.62 -16.15
CA LEU A 151 2.91 -29.90 -16.20
C LEU A 151 2.65 -31.41 -16.29
N GLU A 152 3.32 -32.11 -17.19
CA GLU A 152 3.15 -33.56 -17.37
C GLU A 152 3.41 -34.32 -16.07
N LYS A 153 4.49 -33.96 -15.34
CA LYS A 153 4.83 -34.55 -14.04
C LYS A 153 3.82 -34.22 -12.93
N ASN A 154 3.14 -33.08 -13.01
CA ASN A 154 2.20 -32.59 -12.00
C ASN A 154 0.75 -32.68 -12.48
N HIS A 155 0.43 -33.63 -13.36
CA HIS A 155 -0.94 -33.89 -13.83
C HIS A 155 -1.63 -32.66 -14.44
N PHE A 156 -0.86 -31.83 -15.14
CA PHE A 156 -1.27 -30.58 -15.78
C PHE A 156 -1.83 -29.52 -14.83
N ASP A 157 -1.52 -29.63 -13.53
CA ASP A 157 -1.88 -28.65 -12.52
C ASP A 157 -0.61 -28.01 -11.92
N ALA A 158 -0.52 -26.69 -12.08
CA ALA A 158 0.56 -25.89 -11.50
C ALA A 158 0.05 -24.94 -10.39
N SER A 159 -1.23 -25.00 -10.04
CA SER A 159 -1.89 -24.05 -9.14
C SER A 159 -1.41 -24.14 -7.68
N VAL A 160 -0.72 -25.21 -7.30
CA VAL A 160 -0.13 -25.38 -5.96
C VAL A 160 1.04 -24.43 -5.68
N ASN A 161 1.68 -23.91 -6.73
CA ASN A 161 2.86 -23.05 -6.62
C ASN A 161 2.50 -21.67 -6.06
N GLN A 162 3.40 -21.18 -5.21
CA GLN A 162 3.33 -19.88 -4.55
C GLN A 162 4.74 -19.30 -4.52
N ILE A 163 4.88 -17.98 -4.45
CA ILE A 163 6.18 -17.33 -4.54
C ILE A 163 7.11 -17.68 -3.37
N THR A 164 6.52 -17.99 -2.22
CA THR A 164 7.24 -18.48 -1.03
C THR A 164 7.36 -20.01 -0.99
N SER A 165 6.78 -20.72 -1.96
CA SER A 165 6.79 -22.19 -2.06
C SER A 165 6.84 -22.63 -3.53
N MET A 166 8.02 -22.52 -4.12
CA MET A 166 8.30 -22.88 -5.53
C MET A 166 8.89 -24.28 -5.68
N THR A 167 8.68 -25.17 -4.70
CA THR A 167 9.33 -26.49 -4.63
C THR A 167 9.12 -27.29 -5.91
N ASN A 168 10.21 -27.60 -6.62
CA ASN A 168 10.24 -28.33 -7.90
C ASN A 168 9.59 -27.62 -9.10
N TYR A 169 9.19 -26.35 -8.97
CA TYR A 169 8.62 -25.59 -10.09
C TYR A 169 9.65 -25.41 -11.20
N SER A 170 9.26 -25.73 -12.44
CA SER A 170 10.01 -25.35 -13.64
C SER A 170 9.08 -24.60 -14.57
N GLY A 171 9.47 -23.39 -14.93
CA GLY A 171 8.61 -22.46 -15.66
C GLY A 171 9.11 -21.02 -15.58
N TYR A 172 8.26 -20.10 -16.00
CA TYR A 172 8.48 -18.68 -15.88
C TYR A 172 7.45 -18.06 -14.93
N VAL A 173 7.89 -17.12 -14.09
CA VAL A 173 7.01 -16.26 -13.32
C VAL A 173 7.20 -14.84 -13.79
N GLU A 174 6.12 -14.25 -14.27
CA GLU A 174 6.09 -12.89 -14.74
C GLU A 174 5.43 -11.98 -13.71
N TYR A 175 6.09 -10.87 -13.40
CA TYR A 175 5.58 -9.83 -12.52
C TYR A 175 5.14 -8.65 -13.36
N ARG A 176 3.86 -8.29 -13.24
CA ARG A 176 3.25 -7.14 -13.91
C ARG A 176 2.64 -6.16 -12.91
N THR A 177 2.50 -4.91 -13.33
CA THR A 177 1.58 -3.96 -12.70
C THR A 177 0.13 -4.42 -12.88
N LEU A 178 -0.81 -3.78 -12.18
CA LEU A 178 -2.23 -4.11 -12.40
C LEU A 178 -2.75 -3.60 -13.75
N LYS A 179 -2.01 -2.71 -14.41
CA LYS A 179 -2.26 -2.23 -15.79
C LYS A 179 -1.50 -3.01 -16.86
N ASP A 180 -1.03 -4.22 -16.54
CA ASP A 180 -0.36 -5.14 -17.48
C ASP A 180 1.04 -4.74 -17.94
N GLU A 181 1.69 -3.77 -17.29
CA GLU A 181 3.08 -3.44 -17.60
C GLU A 181 4.03 -4.47 -16.98
N VAL A 182 4.90 -5.07 -17.80
CA VAL A 182 5.90 -6.04 -17.34
C VAL A 182 6.95 -5.33 -16.49
N ILE A 183 7.22 -5.87 -15.31
CA ILE A 183 8.24 -5.37 -14.39
C ILE A 183 9.45 -6.30 -14.39
N LEU A 184 9.19 -7.62 -14.36
CA LEU A 184 10.21 -8.62 -14.22
C LEU A 184 9.75 -9.97 -14.76
N LEU A 185 10.69 -10.72 -15.29
CA LEU A 185 10.52 -12.12 -15.66
C LEU A 185 11.57 -12.98 -14.99
N LEU A 186 11.11 -14.00 -14.26
CA LEU A 186 11.97 -14.98 -13.58
C LEU A 186 11.83 -16.35 -14.22
N ARG A 187 12.96 -17.02 -14.43
CA ARG A 187 13.03 -18.40 -14.91
C ARG A 187 13.41 -19.33 -13.76
N PHE A 188 12.60 -20.37 -13.56
CA PHE A 188 12.84 -21.40 -12.56
C PHE A 188 13.12 -22.75 -13.20
N GLU A 189 13.98 -23.52 -12.54
CA GLU A 189 14.23 -24.92 -12.83
C GLU A 189 14.32 -25.70 -11.51
N ASN A 190 13.43 -26.67 -11.34
CA ASN A 190 13.33 -27.51 -10.15
C ASN A 190 13.27 -26.70 -8.83
N GLY A 191 12.51 -25.61 -8.86
CA GLY A 191 12.29 -24.70 -7.75
C GLY A 191 13.42 -23.72 -7.45
N LYS A 192 14.51 -23.75 -8.23
CA LYS A 192 15.58 -22.76 -8.14
C LYS A 192 15.43 -21.73 -9.25
N MET A 193 15.60 -20.46 -8.92
CA MET A 193 15.71 -19.44 -9.95
C MET A 193 17.07 -19.55 -10.66
N ILE A 194 17.05 -19.55 -11.99
CA ILE A 194 18.27 -19.68 -12.81
C ILE A 194 18.52 -18.49 -13.72
N LYS A 195 17.50 -17.67 -14.04
CA LYS A 195 17.66 -16.45 -14.84
C LYS A 195 16.66 -15.38 -14.43
N LYS A 196 17.09 -14.12 -14.49
CA LYS A 196 16.29 -12.92 -14.26
C LYS A 196 16.36 -12.01 -15.49
N ARG A 197 15.23 -11.45 -15.89
CA ARG A 197 15.13 -10.47 -16.99
C ARG A 197 14.26 -9.29 -16.59
N SER A 198 14.73 -8.08 -16.84
CA SER A 198 14.02 -6.83 -16.50
C SER A 198 13.90 -5.94 -17.74
N PRO A 199 12.78 -5.24 -17.98
CA PRO A 199 12.68 -4.29 -19.09
C PRO A 199 13.74 -3.18 -18.98
N GLY A 200 14.26 -2.72 -20.13
CA GLY A 200 15.38 -1.77 -20.14
C GLY A 200 15.06 -0.41 -19.52
N LYS A 201 13.81 0.06 -19.61
CA LYS A 201 13.33 1.26 -18.91
C LYS A 201 13.41 1.10 -17.38
N SER A 202 13.08 -0.10 -16.90
CA SER A 202 13.07 -0.47 -15.50
C SER A 202 14.50 -0.50 -14.92
N VAL A 203 15.48 -0.95 -15.71
CA VAL A 203 16.91 -0.95 -15.34
C VAL A 203 17.51 0.46 -15.32
N ALA A 204 17.13 1.33 -16.26
CA ALA A 204 17.60 2.72 -16.26
C ALA A 204 17.18 3.47 -14.98
N LEU A 205 15.92 3.32 -14.58
CA LEU A 205 15.37 3.85 -13.32
C LEU A 205 16.08 3.28 -12.08
N LEU A 206 16.31 1.96 -12.06
CA LEU A 206 17.01 1.29 -10.97
C LEU A 206 18.46 1.80 -10.82
N SER A 207 19.19 1.90 -11.93
CA SER A 207 20.59 2.34 -11.96
C SER A 207 20.77 3.79 -11.50
N GLN A 208 19.80 4.67 -11.80
CA GLN A 208 19.84 6.08 -11.43
C GLN A 208 19.54 6.29 -9.94
N LYS A 209 18.60 5.51 -9.39
CA LYS A 209 18.21 5.58 -7.97
C LYS A 209 19.17 4.82 -7.04
N LEU A 210 19.68 3.65 -7.43
CA LEU A 210 20.72 2.93 -6.69
C LEU A 210 21.99 3.79 -6.55
N LYS A 211 22.41 4.49 -7.60
CA LYS A 211 23.52 5.46 -7.51
C LYS A 211 23.25 6.59 -6.51
N ALA A 212 21.99 6.96 -6.29
CA ALA A 212 21.59 7.96 -5.31
C ALA A 212 21.47 7.40 -3.88
N SER A 213 21.02 6.15 -3.69
CA SER A 213 20.80 5.53 -2.38
C SER A 213 22.03 4.79 -1.81
N MET A 214 22.98 4.35 -2.64
CA MET A 214 24.19 3.62 -2.22
C MET A 214 25.25 4.48 -1.48
N LYS A 215 25.00 5.78 -1.28
CA LYS A 215 25.86 6.63 -0.43
C LYS A 215 25.76 6.34 1.07
N ALA A 216 24.79 5.54 1.53
CA ALA A 216 24.72 5.14 2.94
C ALA A 216 24.10 3.73 3.11
N SER A 217 24.79 2.85 3.85
CA SER A 217 24.21 1.71 4.60
C SER A 217 24.17 0.27 4.07
N LEU A 218 24.58 -0.08 2.84
CA LEU A 218 24.69 -1.51 2.46
C LEU A 218 26.10 -2.10 2.71
N PRO A 219 26.23 -3.33 3.27
CA PRO A 219 27.49 -4.07 3.38
C PRO A 219 28.12 -4.27 2.00
N SER A 220 29.45 -4.22 1.91
CA SER A 220 30.21 -4.25 0.64
C SER A 220 29.91 -5.47 -0.23
N GLY A 221 29.70 -6.65 0.36
CA GLY A 221 29.38 -7.87 -0.41
C GLY A 221 28.07 -7.79 -1.20
N ILE A 222 27.02 -7.15 -0.66
CA ILE A 222 25.73 -6.98 -1.37
C ILE A 222 25.85 -5.95 -2.51
N LYS A 223 26.76 -4.98 -2.37
CA LYS A 223 26.93 -3.91 -3.38
C LYS A 223 27.52 -4.45 -4.69
N ASP A 224 28.42 -5.44 -4.61
CA ASP A 224 29.09 -6.01 -5.77
C ASP A 224 28.18 -7.02 -6.52
N HIS A 225 27.26 -7.70 -5.82
CA HIS A 225 26.30 -8.63 -6.43
C HIS A 225 25.02 -7.98 -7.00
N LEU A 226 24.68 -6.75 -6.58
CA LEU A 226 23.51 -6.01 -7.12
C LEU A 226 23.73 -5.46 -8.53
N ILE A 227 24.97 -5.47 -9.02
CA ILE A 227 25.36 -5.10 -10.38
C ILE A 227 26.19 -6.25 -10.96
N SER A 228 25.60 -7.44 -11.02
CA SER A 228 26.19 -8.51 -11.82
C SER A 228 26.37 -8.03 -13.26
N GLY A 229 27.43 -8.49 -13.94
CA GLY A 229 27.59 -8.26 -15.38
C GLY A 229 26.32 -8.63 -16.13
N GLY A 230 25.93 -7.83 -17.12
CA GLY A 230 24.70 -8.04 -17.87
C GLY A 230 24.71 -7.32 -19.20
N GLY A 231 23.73 -7.63 -20.04
CA GLY A 231 23.60 -7.08 -21.38
C GLY A 231 22.16 -6.75 -21.71
N PHE A 232 21.97 -5.79 -22.62
CA PHE A 232 20.66 -5.55 -23.22
C PHE A 232 20.45 -6.52 -24.38
N GLU A 233 19.34 -7.25 -24.35
CA GLU A 233 18.88 -8.11 -25.41
C GLU A 233 17.49 -7.62 -25.88
N THR A 234 17.28 -7.55 -27.19
CA THR A 234 15.94 -7.35 -27.74
C THR A 234 15.28 -8.71 -27.85
N ILE A 235 14.18 -8.89 -27.14
CA ILE A 235 13.39 -10.11 -27.17
C ILE A 235 12.06 -9.82 -27.85
N CYS A 236 11.62 -10.69 -28.74
CA CYS A 236 10.27 -10.70 -29.31
C CYS A 236 9.64 -12.03 -28.93
N VAL A 237 8.48 -11.97 -28.29
CA VAL A 237 7.83 -13.16 -27.73
C VAL A 237 6.36 -13.19 -28.15
N PRO A 238 5.85 -14.34 -28.61
CA PRO A 238 4.47 -14.45 -29.04
C PRO A 238 3.52 -14.28 -27.85
N MET A 239 2.44 -13.53 -28.08
CA MET A 239 1.42 -13.24 -27.08
C MET A 239 0.07 -13.80 -27.49
N TYR A 240 -0.61 -14.36 -26.52
CA TYR A 240 -1.96 -14.91 -26.65
C TYR A 240 -2.89 -14.20 -25.69
N ILE A 241 -4.14 -14.01 -26.12
CA ILE A 241 -5.22 -13.54 -25.28
C ILE A 241 -6.23 -14.67 -25.10
N THR A 242 -6.69 -14.86 -23.87
CA THR A 242 -7.80 -15.75 -23.56
C THR A 242 -8.90 -14.89 -22.94
N ILE A 243 -10.05 -14.82 -23.62
CA ILE A 243 -11.21 -14.12 -23.07
C ILE A 243 -11.87 -15.04 -22.05
N CYS A 244 -12.04 -14.53 -20.83
CA CYS A 244 -12.63 -15.27 -19.73
C CYS A 244 -13.87 -14.54 -19.24
N ALA A 245 -14.92 -15.31 -18.95
CA ALA A 245 -16.12 -14.83 -18.30
C ALA A 245 -16.28 -15.61 -17.00
N GLY A 246 -16.56 -14.91 -15.90
CA GLY A 246 -16.78 -15.56 -14.63
C GLY A 246 -17.91 -14.93 -13.83
N GLY A 247 -18.58 -15.76 -13.04
CA GLY A 247 -19.72 -15.37 -12.20
C GLY A 247 -20.23 -16.53 -11.34
N GLY A 248 -21.22 -16.23 -10.50
CA GLY A 248 -21.86 -17.20 -9.60
C GLY A 248 -21.20 -17.33 -8.23
N ASP A 249 -21.84 -18.12 -7.37
CA ASP A 249 -21.34 -18.56 -6.05
C ASP A 249 -21.52 -20.09 -5.94
N PRO A 250 -20.43 -20.89 -5.91
CA PRO A 250 -19.03 -20.48 -5.97
C PRO A 250 -18.69 -19.84 -7.31
N TYR A 251 -17.73 -18.93 -7.31
CA TYR A 251 -17.26 -18.27 -8.53
C TYR A 251 -16.67 -19.31 -9.49
N VAL A 252 -17.22 -19.39 -10.70
CA VAL A 252 -16.71 -20.23 -11.79
C VAL A 252 -16.22 -19.31 -12.89
N GLU A 253 -14.97 -19.48 -13.30
CA GLU A 253 -14.39 -18.85 -14.48
C GLU A 253 -14.43 -19.84 -15.64
N VAL A 254 -14.95 -19.39 -16.79
CA VAL A 254 -14.96 -20.11 -18.05
C VAL A 254 -14.19 -19.28 -19.06
N CYS A 255 -13.12 -19.85 -19.59
CA CYS A 255 -12.28 -19.21 -20.59
C CYS A 255 -12.52 -19.84 -21.97
N GLY A 256 -12.49 -19.00 -23.01
CA GLY A 256 -12.50 -19.46 -24.40
C GLY A 256 -11.15 -20.04 -24.83
N GLU A 257 -11.03 -20.32 -26.12
CA GLU A 257 -9.76 -20.73 -26.73
C GLU A 257 -8.77 -19.54 -26.75
N PRO A 258 -7.47 -19.77 -26.54
CA PRO A 258 -6.46 -18.72 -26.70
C PRO A 258 -6.31 -18.27 -28.15
N GLU A 259 -6.34 -16.96 -28.36
CA GLU A 259 -6.11 -16.32 -29.66
C GLU A 259 -4.73 -15.67 -29.71
N TRP A 260 -3.97 -15.90 -30.78
CA TRP A 260 -2.70 -15.21 -31.00
C TRP A 260 -2.96 -13.75 -31.39
N ILE A 261 -2.31 -12.81 -30.69
CA ILE A 261 -2.53 -11.36 -30.90
C ILE A 261 -1.28 -10.63 -31.41
N GLY A 262 -0.22 -11.37 -31.74
CA GLY A 262 1.04 -10.81 -32.23
C GLY A 262 2.24 -11.21 -31.40
N GLU A 263 3.32 -10.47 -31.58
CA GLU A 263 4.53 -10.58 -30.79
C GLU A 263 4.73 -9.28 -29.99
N GLU A 264 5.21 -9.40 -28.76
CA GLU A 264 5.66 -8.27 -27.95
C GLU A 264 7.18 -8.21 -27.97
N CYS A 265 7.71 -7.16 -28.60
CA CYS A 265 9.13 -6.91 -28.64
C CYS A 265 9.51 -5.91 -27.55
N SER A 266 10.49 -6.27 -26.71
CA SER A 266 11.03 -5.39 -25.70
C SER A 266 12.54 -5.55 -25.57
N THR A 267 13.23 -4.46 -25.27
CA THR A 267 14.62 -4.51 -24.83
C THR A 267 14.64 -4.86 -23.35
N VAL A 268 15.25 -5.98 -23.00
CA VAL A 268 15.40 -6.45 -21.63
C VAL A 268 16.87 -6.49 -21.25
N TRP A 269 17.16 -6.16 -20.01
CA TRP A 269 18.42 -6.46 -19.38
C TRP A 269 18.42 -7.91 -18.91
N VAL A 270 19.46 -8.65 -19.26
CA VAL A 270 19.70 -10.02 -18.83
C VAL A 270 20.90 -10.00 -17.91
N ASP A 271 20.69 -10.46 -16.68
CA ASP A 271 21.78 -10.68 -15.73
C ASP A 271 22.55 -11.93 -16.17
N TYR A 272 23.85 -11.80 -16.44
CA TYR A 272 24.70 -12.96 -16.66
C TYR A 272 25.04 -13.56 -15.29
N PRO A 273 24.85 -14.88 -15.09
CA PRO A 273 25.27 -15.51 -13.85
C PRO A 273 26.78 -15.28 -13.65
N ASP A 274 27.17 -14.99 -12.41
CA ASP A 274 28.57 -14.88 -12.02
C ASP A 274 29.31 -16.16 -12.47
N PRO A 275 30.38 -16.07 -13.29
CA PRO A 275 30.88 -17.22 -14.06
C PRO A 275 31.60 -18.33 -13.27
N ASP A 276 31.53 -18.41 -11.94
CA ASP A 276 32.23 -19.48 -11.21
C ASP A 276 31.31 -20.45 -10.44
N PRO A 277 30.67 -21.42 -11.13
CA PRO A 277 29.97 -22.52 -10.47
C PRO A 277 30.90 -23.52 -9.76
N THR A 278 32.22 -23.27 -9.72
CA THR A 278 33.24 -24.16 -9.14
C THR A 278 33.96 -23.59 -7.92
N ASP A 279 33.72 -22.34 -7.51
CA ASP A 279 34.29 -21.79 -6.28
C ASP A 279 33.41 -22.14 -5.06
N PRO A 280 33.84 -23.06 -4.17
CA PRO A 280 33.10 -23.39 -2.95
C PRO A 280 33.08 -22.25 -1.92
N ASN A 281 33.81 -21.15 -2.14
CA ASN A 281 33.78 -19.93 -1.32
C ASN A 281 33.00 -18.77 -1.97
N ASP A 282 32.50 -18.94 -3.20
CA ASP A 282 31.51 -18.03 -3.75
C ASP A 282 30.21 -18.24 -2.96
N PRO A 283 29.70 -17.23 -2.22
CA PRO A 283 28.45 -17.38 -1.51
C PRO A 283 27.32 -17.52 -2.55
N GLY A 284 27.07 -18.75 -2.99
CA GLY A 284 26.00 -19.15 -3.92
C GLY A 284 24.57 -18.95 -3.39
N ASN A 285 24.38 -17.91 -2.58
CA ASN A 285 23.13 -17.35 -2.13
C ASN A 285 23.17 -15.87 -2.45
N ASP A 286 23.16 -15.52 -3.74
CA ASP A 286 22.61 -14.23 -4.12
C ASP A 286 21.18 -14.20 -3.55
N PRO A 287 20.87 -13.35 -2.54
CA PRO A 287 19.56 -13.31 -1.92
C PRO A 287 18.48 -12.95 -2.93
N CYS A 288 18.83 -12.36 -4.08
CA CYS A 288 17.93 -12.13 -5.19
C CYS A 288 17.42 -13.41 -5.83
N LEU A 289 18.12 -14.53 -5.67
CA LEU A 289 17.74 -15.86 -6.18
C LEU A 289 16.58 -16.49 -5.42
N ASP A 290 16.28 -16.01 -4.22
CA ASP A 290 15.09 -16.37 -3.48
C ASP A 290 13.93 -15.42 -3.87
N PRO A 291 12.83 -15.92 -4.44
CA PRO A 291 11.70 -15.09 -4.85
C PRO A 291 11.03 -14.38 -3.67
N ALA A 292 11.17 -14.91 -2.45
CA ALA A 292 10.68 -14.31 -1.22
C ALA A 292 11.51 -13.08 -0.79
N ASN A 293 12.73 -12.96 -1.34
CA ASN A 293 13.66 -11.85 -1.17
C ASN A 293 13.67 -10.87 -2.36
N PHE A 294 12.75 -11.04 -3.33
CA PHE A 294 12.62 -10.23 -4.53
C PHE A 294 12.78 -8.70 -4.28
N TYR A 295 12.18 -8.19 -3.22
CA TYR A 295 12.23 -6.78 -2.83
C TYR A 295 13.59 -6.30 -2.30
N LEU A 296 14.46 -7.17 -1.77
CA LEU A 296 15.82 -6.79 -1.33
C LEU A 296 16.68 -6.35 -2.53
N CYS A 297 16.42 -6.99 -3.67
CA CYS A 297 17.13 -6.78 -4.92
C CYS A 297 16.38 -5.88 -5.88
N ASN A 298 15.21 -5.44 -5.45
CA ASN A 298 14.39 -4.49 -6.14
C ASN A 298 13.74 -3.50 -5.16
N PRO A 299 14.55 -2.87 -4.28
CA PRO A 299 14.04 -2.11 -3.14
C PRO A 299 13.25 -0.86 -3.55
N ASP A 300 13.49 -0.38 -4.78
CA ASP A 300 12.96 0.87 -5.30
C ASP A 300 12.19 0.69 -6.61
N PHE A 301 11.45 -0.41 -6.79
CA PHE A 301 10.22 -0.30 -7.58
C PHE A 301 9.15 0.24 -6.65
N PRO A 302 8.97 1.58 -6.53
CA PRO A 302 7.65 2.05 -6.16
C PRO A 302 6.73 1.38 -7.15
N ASN A 303 5.66 0.75 -6.65
CA ASN A 303 4.57 0.34 -7.50
C ASN A 303 4.36 1.49 -8.55
N PRO A 304 4.53 1.25 -9.86
CA PRO A 304 4.34 2.30 -10.88
C PRO A 304 2.94 2.90 -10.82
N ASP A 305 2.01 2.15 -10.22
CA ASP A 305 0.64 2.51 -9.92
C ASP A 305 0.44 3.07 -8.49
N ASN A 306 1.52 3.28 -7.72
CA ASN A 306 1.49 4.06 -6.49
C ASN A 306 1.98 5.48 -6.82
N PRO A 307 1.08 6.47 -6.95
CA PRO A 307 1.47 7.86 -7.18
C PRO A 307 2.20 8.49 -5.98
N ASP A 308 2.34 7.78 -4.87
CA ASP A 308 3.02 8.31 -3.69
C ASP A 308 4.52 8.00 -3.76
N ASN A 309 5.27 9.04 -4.15
CA ASN A 309 6.62 9.32 -3.70
C ASN A 309 6.84 8.83 -2.25
N PRO A 310 8.08 8.46 -1.85
CA PRO A 310 8.38 8.14 -0.45
C PRO A 310 7.75 9.18 0.47
N PRO A 311 7.23 8.80 1.67
CA PRO A 311 6.53 9.73 2.53
C PRO A 311 7.41 10.97 2.66
N ALA A 312 6.94 12.08 2.10
CA ALA A 312 7.66 13.34 2.18
C ALA A 312 7.88 13.56 3.66
N ASP A 313 9.14 13.64 4.09
CA ASP A 313 9.48 13.96 5.47
C ASP A 313 8.56 15.12 5.91
N PRO A 314 7.69 14.91 6.93
CA PRO A 314 6.73 15.91 7.35
C PRO A 314 7.39 17.25 7.65
N CYS A 315 8.66 17.24 8.09
CA CYS A 315 9.46 18.43 8.29
C CYS A 315 9.84 19.12 6.97
N ALA A 316 10.35 18.39 5.98
CA ALA A 316 10.63 18.94 4.65
C ALA A 316 9.38 19.57 4.01
N ASN A 317 8.21 18.92 4.16
CA ASN A 317 6.96 19.49 3.65
C ASN A 317 6.52 20.74 4.44
N ALA A 318 6.60 20.72 5.77
CA ALA A 318 6.33 21.90 6.60
C ALA A 318 7.26 23.07 6.23
N ASN A 319 8.54 22.81 6.01
CA ASN A 319 9.50 23.80 5.55
C ASN A 319 9.16 24.36 4.16
N ALA A 320 8.72 23.51 3.23
CA ALA A 320 8.27 23.94 1.91
C ALA A 320 7.04 24.87 1.99
N LEU A 321 6.07 24.55 2.85
CA LEU A 321 4.92 25.41 3.11
C LEU A 321 5.32 26.76 3.71
N ALA A 322 6.29 26.78 4.63
CA ALA A 322 6.85 28.02 5.17
C ALA A 322 7.51 28.90 4.11
N GLN A 323 8.00 28.33 2.99
CA GLN A 323 8.57 29.09 1.89
C GLN A 323 7.53 29.55 0.86
N ASN A 324 6.31 28.98 0.85
CA ASN A 324 5.25 29.34 -0.08
C ASN A 324 4.58 30.67 0.33
N GLU A 325 4.72 31.70 -0.50
CA GLU A 325 4.18 33.05 -0.24
C GLU A 325 2.65 33.07 -0.13
N ASP A 326 1.94 32.44 -1.07
CA ASP A 326 0.48 32.40 -1.08
C ASP A 326 -0.06 31.66 0.16
N PHE A 327 0.58 30.56 0.57
CA PHE A 327 0.19 29.82 1.77
C PHE A 327 0.31 30.68 3.03
N ARG A 328 1.40 31.45 3.15
CA ARG A 328 1.59 32.39 4.28
C ARG A 328 0.55 33.51 4.25
N GLU A 329 0.27 34.07 3.08
CA GLU A 329 -0.74 35.12 2.92
C GLU A 329 -2.12 34.64 3.39
N ARG A 330 -2.51 33.41 3.06
CA ARG A 330 -3.80 32.85 3.51
C ARG A 330 -3.84 32.61 5.02
N PHE A 331 -2.71 32.22 5.62
CA PHE A 331 -2.57 32.15 7.08
C PHE A 331 -2.68 33.54 7.76
N ASP A 332 -2.10 34.58 7.17
CA ASP A 332 -2.23 35.97 7.65
C ASP A 332 -3.69 36.46 7.56
N LEU A 333 -4.39 36.19 6.45
CA LEU A 333 -5.80 36.52 6.31
C LEU A 333 -6.69 35.81 7.35
N LEU A 334 -6.40 34.54 7.64
CA LEU A 334 -7.08 33.77 8.68
C LEU A 334 -6.75 34.27 10.10
N LYS A 335 -5.52 34.74 10.33
CA LYS A 335 -5.11 35.36 11.60
C LYS A 335 -5.91 36.62 11.90
N ASP A 336 -6.08 37.48 10.91
CA ASP A 336 -6.89 38.69 11.06
C ASP A 336 -8.36 38.33 11.32
N LYS A 337 -8.90 37.33 10.61
CA LYS A 337 -10.25 36.81 10.87
C LYS A 337 -10.43 36.25 12.28
N ALA A 338 -9.49 35.44 12.78
CA ALA A 338 -9.55 34.84 14.11
C ALA A 338 -9.67 35.89 15.24
N VAL A 339 -9.08 37.08 15.04
CA VAL A 339 -9.11 38.17 16.04
C VAL A 339 -10.32 39.09 15.88
N THR A 340 -10.76 39.30 14.64
CA THR A 340 -11.81 40.28 14.29
C THR A 340 -13.22 39.70 14.33
N ASP A 341 -13.41 38.43 13.97
CA ASP A 341 -14.73 37.79 13.91
C ASP A 341 -15.04 37.01 15.20
N SER A 342 -16.09 37.43 15.90
CA SER A 342 -16.49 36.81 17.16
C SER A 342 -17.29 35.52 17.02
N THR A 343 -17.78 35.21 15.81
CA THR A 343 -18.83 34.21 15.61
C THR A 343 -18.51 33.18 14.53
N LYS A 344 -17.70 33.53 13.54
CA LYS A 344 -17.50 32.69 12.36
C LYS A 344 -16.10 32.12 12.27
N GLU A 345 -16.05 30.89 11.81
CA GLU A 345 -14.82 30.26 11.34
C GLU A 345 -14.72 30.41 9.82
N ALA A 346 -13.50 30.50 9.33
CA ALA A 346 -13.20 30.59 7.92
C ALA A 346 -12.11 29.59 7.54
N MET A 347 -12.13 29.12 6.31
CA MET A 347 -11.20 28.12 5.79
C MET A 347 -10.72 28.49 4.39
N TYR A 348 -9.50 28.05 4.09
CA TYR A 348 -9.04 27.82 2.73
C TYR A 348 -8.70 26.35 2.53
N ALA A 349 -9.35 25.70 1.57
CA ALA A 349 -8.92 24.43 1.01
C ALA A 349 -8.03 24.69 -0.21
N TYR A 350 -6.90 23.98 -0.35
CA TYR A 350 -5.91 24.36 -1.36
C TYR A 350 -5.30 23.19 -2.15
N GLU A 351 -4.86 23.54 -3.36
CA GLU A 351 -4.07 22.69 -4.25
C GLU A 351 -2.79 23.45 -4.66
N LEU A 352 -1.63 22.94 -4.24
CA LEU A 352 -0.35 23.64 -4.42
C LEU A 352 0.12 23.63 -5.88
N SER A 353 -0.20 22.59 -6.65
CA SER A 353 0.26 22.48 -8.04
C SER A 353 -0.41 23.47 -8.99
N THR A 354 -1.64 23.89 -8.67
CA THR A 354 -2.41 24.89 -9.43
C THR A 354 -2.40 26.25 -8.75
N ASN A 355 -1.86 26.33 -7.52
CA ASN A 355 -1.90 27.49 -6.65
C ASN A 355 -3.33 27.98 -6.36
N THR A 356 -4.26 27.04 -6.23
CA THR A 356 -5.69 27.33 -6.02
C THR A 356 -6.02 27.29 -4.54
N TYR A 357 -6.78 28.28 -4.05
CA TYR A 357 -7.28 28.36 -2.68
C TYR A 357 -8.77 28.68 -2.70
N ASN A 358 -9.58 27.71 -2.32
CA ASN A 358 -11.03 27.84 -2.23
C ASN A 358 -11.42 28.30 -0.83
N PHE A 359 -12.03 29.49 -0.75
CA PHE A 359 -12.45 30.09 0.51
C PHE A 359 -13.85 29.64 0.91
N GLU A 360 -14.00 29.27 2.17
CA GLU A 360 -15.29 28.97 2.79
C GLU A 360 -15.39 29.66 4.16
N GLU A 361 -16.60 30.08 4.52
CA GLU A 361 -16.89 30.69 5.81
C GLU A 361 -18.18 30.11 6.38
N SER A 362 -18.18 29.83 7.67
CA SER A 362 -19.36 29.34 8.36
C SER A 362 -20.49 30.38 8.29
N GLN A 363 -21.71 29.95 7.96
CA GLN A 363 -22.86 30.87 7.87
C GLN A 363 -23.21 31.47 9.23
N ASP A 364 -23.28 30.66 10.31
CA ASP A 364 -23.59 31.11 11.68
C ASP A 364 -23.11 30.14 12.79
N GLN A 365 -22.31 29.12 12.47
CA GLN A 365 -21.87 28.09 13.42
C GLN A 365 -20.38 28.24 13.66
N GLY A 366 -19.93 28.05 14.91
CA GLY A 366 -18.50 28.03 15.26
C GLY A 366 -17.77 26.80 14.74
N SER A 367 -18.06 26.39 13.50
CA SER A 367 -17.47 25.28 12.77
C SER A 367 -17.67 25.53 11.28
N VAL A 368 -16.60 25.47 10.50
CA VAL A 368 -16.68 25.45 9.04
C VAL A 368 -16.82 24.01 8.54
N SER A 369 -17.76 23.75 7.64
CA SER A 369 -17.91 22.43 7.03
C SER A 369 -16.79 22.20 6.02
N MET A 370 -16.33 20.97 5.90
CA MET A 370 -15.30 20.56 4.95
C MET A 370 -15.93 19.62 3.92
N GLU A 371 -16.56 20.18 2.88
CA GLU A 371 -17.09 19.41 1.76
C GLU A 371 -16.24 19.65 0.52
N PHE A 372 -15.37 18.70 0.20
CA PHE A 372 -14.47 18.82 -0.95
C PHE A 372 -15.03 18.07 -2.16
N ASN A 373 -15.28 18.80 -3.25
CA ASN A 373 -15.68 18.22 -4.54
C ASN A 373 -14.49 17.72 -5.37
N GLU A 374 -13.28 18.11 -4.97
CA GLU A 374 -12.03 17.79 -5.65
C GLU A 374 -10.97 17.35 -4.64
N LYS A 375 -9.91 16.71 -5.14
CA LYS A 375 -8.79 16.29 -4.29
C LYS A 375 -7.93 17.49 -3.93
N ILE A 376 -7.61 17.64 -2.65
CA ILE A 376 -6.84 18.77 -2.11
C ILE A 376 -5.51 18.33 -1.52
N ASP A 377 -4.55 19.26 -1.48
CA ASP A 377 -3.25 19.10 -0.80
C ASP A 377 -3.33 19.42 0.69
N GLY A 378 -4.35 20.18 1.11
CA GLY A 378 -4.58 20.49 2.50
C GLY A 378 -5.69 21.51 2.70
N ALA A 379 -5.96 21.81 3.95
CA ALA A 379 -6.86 22.87 4.34
C ALA A 379 -6.30 23.63 5.55
N ILE A 380 -6.62 24.92 5.64
CA ILE A 380 -6.25 25.78 6.77
C ILE A 380 -7.48 26.54 7.21
N HIS A 381 -7.70 26.69 8.51
CA HIS A 381 -8.86 27.41 9.04
C HIS A 381 -8.53 28.31 10.22
N SER A 382 -9.47 29.19 10.56
CA SER A 382 -9.41 30.05 11.73
C SER A 382 -10.47 29.65 12.73
N HIS A 383 -10.11 29.56 14.00
CA HIS A 383 -11.08 29.58 15.08
C HIS A 383 -11.59 31.01 15.30
N ASN A 384 -12.87 31.15 15.62
CA ASN A 384 -13.45 32.44 16.00
C ASN A 384 -12.90 32.93 17.35
N LYS A 385 -13.24 34.17 17.75
CA LYS A 385 -12.76 34.77 19.01
C LYS A 385 -13.01 33.96 20.28
N SER A 386 -14.04 33.11 20.29
CA SER A 386 -14.40 32.26 21.43
C SER A 386 -13.89 30.82 21.31
N GLY A 387 -13.23 30.49 20.19
CA GLY A 387 -12.75 29.15 19.90
C GLY A 387 -11.50 28.77 20.70
N ASP A 388 -11.22 27.48 20.71
CA ASP A 388 -10.11 26.92 21.47
C ASP A 388 -8.75 27.38 20.91
N PRO A 389 -7.69 27.52 21.74
CA PRO A 389 -6.39 27.99 21.29
C PRO A 389 -5.53 26.90 20.63
N ILE A 390 -6.15 25.81 20.16
CA ILE A 390 -5.53 24.66 19.49
C ILE A 390 -6.59 23.86 18.71
N PHE A 391 -6.16 22.89 17.90
CA PHE A 391 -7.02 21.90 17.27
C PHE A 391 -7.98 21.19 18.24
N SER A 392 -9.15 20.87 17.71
CA SER A 392 -10.24 20.14 18.31
C SER A 392 -10.30 18.69 17.80
N LEU A 393 -11.22 17.91 18.36
CA LEU A 393 -11.55 16.60 17.81
C LEU A 393 -12.15 16.71 16.40
N GLY A 394 -12.94 17.75 16.12
CA GLY A 394 -13.54 17.98 14.81
C GLY A 394 -12.50 18.07 13.72
N ASP A 395 -11.37 18.74 14.02
CA ASP A 395 -10.26 18.90 13.07
C ASP A 395 -9.61 17.56 12.73
N ILE A 396 -9.36 16.72 13.75
CA ILE A 396 -8.80 15.38 13.55
C ILE A 396 -9.76 14.49 12.74
N ALA A 397 -11.05 14.55 13.09
CA ALA A 397 -12.09 13.81 12.38
C ALA A 397 -12.18 14.25 10.91
N ALA A 398 -12.00 15.53 10.62
CA ALA A 398 -12.00 16.04 9.27
C ALA A 398 -10.80 15.58 8.43
N ILE A 399 -9.61 15.50 9.03
CA ILE A 399 -8.46 14.85 8.37
C ILE A 399 -8.82 13.41 8.01
N TYR A 400 -9.38 12.65 8.95
CA TYR A 400 -9.75 11.25 8.69
C TYR A 400 -10.84 11.10 7.61
N ASN A 401 -11.87 11.94 7.65
CA ASN A 401 -12.96 11.89 6.66
C ASN A 401 -12.45 12.26 5.27
N THR A 402 -11.60 13.29 5.15
CA THR A 402 -10.97 13.69 3.88
C THR A 402 -10.13 12.54 3.29
N TYR A 403 -9.46 11.77 4.15
CA TYR A 403 -8.74 10.56 3.74
C TYR A 403 -9.71 9.45 3.29
N ALA A 404 -10.71 9.14 4.10
CA ALA A 404 -11.65 8.06 3.88
C ALA A 404 -12.50 8.25 2.62
N ASP A 405 -12.87 9.50 2.32
CA ASP A 405 -13.62 9.88 1.13
C ASP A 405 -12.75 9.91 -0.15
N GLY A 406 -11.43 9.74 -0.01
CA GLY A 406 -10.49 9.77 -1.13
C GLY A 406 -10.21 11.18 -1.66
N ASN A 407 -10.52 12.20 -0.86
CA ASN A 407 -10.37 13.63 -1.19
C ASN A 407 -8.97 14.18 -0.86
N MET A 408 -8.08 13.39 -0.25
CA MET A 408 -6.66 13.73 -0.18
C MET A 408 -5.96 13.43 -1.51
N LYS A 409 -5.24 14.42 -2.04
CA LYS A 409 -4.37 14.21 -3.21
C LYS A 409 -3.21 13.29 -2.88
N ASN A 410 -2.54 13.54 -1.76
CA ASN A 410 -1.50 12.68 -1.20
C ASN A 410 -1.52 12.76 0.34
N PRO A 411 -1.87 11.66 1.05
CA PRO A 411 -1.93 11.65 2.52
C PRO A 411 -0.59 11.98 3.22
N ALA A 412 0.56 11.68 2.60
CA ALA A 412 1.87 11.94 3.19
C ALA A 412 2.23 13.43 3.20
N THR A 413 1.69 14.21 2.25
CA THR A 413 1.90 15.67 2.20
C THR A 413 0.70 16.45 2.71
N PHE A 414 -0.43 15.80 2.96
CA PHE A 414 -1.63 16.45 3.46
C PHE A 414 -1.35 17.26 4.72
N THR A 415 -1.94 18.45 4.79
CA THR A 415 -1.75 19.37 5.91
C THR A 415 -3.09 19.96 6.32
N MET A 416 -3.37 19.91 7.62
CA MET A 416 -4.43 20.68 8.25
C MET A 416 -3.79 21.81 9.06
N GLY A 417 -4.16 23.06 8.82
CA GLY A 417 -3.65 24.20 9.58
C GLY A 417 -4.73 24.90 10.37
N VAL A 418 -4.38 25.48 11.51
CA VAL A 418 -5.29 26.32 12.30
C VAL A 418 -4.60 27.60 12.75
N VAL A 419 -5.34 28.70 12.72
CA VAL A 419 -5.00 29.96 13.41
C VAL A 419 -6.03 30.24 14.48
N THR A 420 -5.57 30.69 15.64
CA THR A 420 -6.39 30.83 16.83
C THR A 420 -6.42 32.29 17.30
N PRO A 421 -7.49 32.73 17.99
CA PRO A 421 -7.58 34.09 18.53
C PRO A 421 -6.50 34.42 19.57
N ALA A 422 -5.89 33.39 20.17
CA ALA A 422 -4.75 33.54 21.08
C ALA A 422 -3.43 33.90 20.38
N GLY A 423 -3.44 34.07 19.05
CA GLY A 423 -2.26 34.41 18.25
C GLY A 423 -1.35 33.22 17.95
N ASN A 424 -1.80 31.98 18.25
CA ASN A 424 -1.06 30.77 17.91
C ASN A 424 -1.52 30.23 16.55
N SER A 425 -0.57 29.62 15.86
CA SER A 425 -0.82 28.86 14.65
C SER A 425 -0.15 27.49 14.71
N TYR A 426 -0.85 26.51 14.16
CA TYR A 426 -0.37 25.14 14.12
C TYR A 426 -0.67 24.53 12.76
N ILE A 427 0.16 23.56 12.38
CA ILE A 427 -0.20 22.60 11.34
C ILE A 427 -0.12 21.19 11.90
N LEU A 428 -1.04 20.34 11.47
CA LEU A 428 -1.15 18.93 11.80
C LEU A 428 -0.93 18.14 10.52
N LYS A 429 -0.02 17.17 10.61
CA LYS A 429 0.38 16.32 9.48
C LYS A 429 0.26 14.85 9.86
N ILE A 430 0.00 14.02 8.85
CA ILE A 430 0.02 12.56 8.99
C ILE A 430 1.47 12.09 8.84
N ASP A 431 2.06 11.63 9.94
CA ASP A 431 3.41 11.06 9.99
C ASP A 431 3.39 9.58 9.57
N ASN A 432 2.34 8.85 9.95
CA ASN A 432 2.14 7.47 9.57
C ASN A 432 0.65 7.18 9.33
N ILE A 433 0.26 7.03 8.06
CA ILE A 433 -1.15 6.87 7.67
C ILE A 433 -1.81 5.62 8.27
N ASN A 434 -1.09 4.49 8.33
CA ASN A 434 -1.63 3.25 8.87
C ASN A 434 -1.88 3.37 10.38
N THR A 435 -0.94 3.99 11.09
CA THR A 435 -1.07 4.27 12.54
C THR A 435 -2.25 5.22 12.77
N PHE A 436 -2.37 6.26 11.95
CA PHE A 436 -3.47 7.22 12.04
C PHE A 436 -4.84 6.60 11.79
N VAL A 437 -5.00 5.81 10.73
CA VAL A 437 -6.27 5.13 10.43
C VAL A 437 -6.65 4.16 11.55
N ASN A 438 -5.72 3.34 12.01
CA ASN A 438 -5.97 2.39 13.10
C ASN A 438 -6.32 3.11 14.41
N TRP A 439 -5.60 4.18 14.73
CA TRP A 439 -5.86 5.01 15.90
C TRP A 439 -7.26 5.64 15.82
N MET A 440 -7.64 6.18 14.65
CA MET A 440 -8.97 6.74 14.43
C MET A 440 -10.09 5.70 14.62
N GLN A 441 -9.91 4.50 14.09
CA GLN A 441 -10.89 3.42 14.25
C GLN A 441 -11.03 2.98 15.72
N ASN A 442 -9.92 2.90 16.45
CA ASN A 442 -9.93 2.49 17.85
C ASN A 442 -10.56 3.55 18.78
N HIS A 443 -10.26 4.83 18.56
CA HIS A 443 -10.74 5.91 19.42
C HIS A 443 -12.08 6.50 18.99
N PHE A 444 -12.43 6.41 17.71
CA PHE A 444 -13.64 7.07 17.15
C PHE A 444 -14.55 6.14 16.35
N GLY A 445 -14.27 4.83 16.32
CA GLY A 445 -15.16 3.85 15.68
C GLY A 445 -16.50 3.64 16.40
N ASN A 446 -16.64 4.13 17.65
CA ASN A 446 -17.91 4.13 18.39
C ASN A 446 -17.98 5.28 19.40
N GLN A 447 -19.21 5.65 19.78
CA GLN A 447 -19.48 6.78 20.66
C GLN A 447 -18.83 6.67 22.05
N THR A 448 -18.74 5.46 22.62
CA THR A 448 -18.15 5.24 23.94
C THR A 448 -16.67 5.60 23.94
N ASN A 449 -15.92 5.13 22.95
CA ASN A 449 -14.50 5.42 22.82
C ASN A 449 -14.27 6.91 22.53
N THR A 450 -15.11 7.52 21.68
CA THR A 450 -15.07 8.96 21.40
C THR A 450 -15.26 9.77 22.69
N ASN A 451 -16.26 9.43 23.49
CA ASN A 451 -16.53 10.10 24.76
C ASN A 451 -15.38 9.92 25.76
N ALA A 452 -14.79 8.72 25.82
CA ALA A 452 -13.66 8.44 26.69
C ALA A 452 -12.43 9.26 26.30
N TRP A 453 -12.12 9.36 25.01
CA TRP A 453 -11.03 10.18 24.50
C TRP A 453 -11.27 11.67 24.81
N THR A 454 -12.45 12.20 24.48
CA THR A 454 -12.81 13.61 24.74
C THR A 454 -12.76 13.95 26.23
N SER A 455 -13.27 13.07 27.08
CA SER A 455 -13.24 13.27 28.54
C SER A 455 -11.80 13.27 29.08
N SER A 456 -10.94 12.39 28.56
CA SER A 456 -9.52 12.36 28.92
C SER A 456 -8.80 13.63 28.48
N TYR A 457 -9.03 14.07 27.24
CA TYR A 457 -8.44 15.30 26.70
C TYR A 457 -8.85 16.53 27.51
N LEU A 458 -10.15 16.76 27.69
CA LEU A 458 -10.67 17.92 28.41
C LEU A 458 -10.30 17.88 29.90
N GLY A 459 -10.38 16.70 30.53
CA GLY A 459 -9.98 16.51 31.94
C GLY A 459 -8.50 16.79 32.18
N ASN A 460 -7.62 16.34 31.28
CA ASN A 460 -6.19 16.65 31.35
C ASN A 460 -5.92 18.15 31.23
N LYS A 461 -6.61 18.83 30.30
CA LYS A 461 -6.54 20.28 30.15
C LYS A 461 -7.00 21.00 31.42
N ASP A 462 -8.17 20.64 31.98
CA ASP A 462 -8.71 21.28 33.18
C ASP A 462 -7.80 21.09 34.41
N ASN A 463 -7.21 19.90 34.56
CA ASN A 463 -6.25 19.62 35.63
C ASN A 463 -4.95 20.44 35.48
N LEU A 464 -4.46 20.65 34.26
CA LEU A 464 -3.29 21.51 34.03
C LEU A 464 -3.59 22.97 34.39
N ILE A 465 -4.78 23.46 34.06
CA ILE A 465 -5.21 24.83 34.42
C ILE A 465 -5.35 24.97 35.94
N SER A 466 -5.98 24.01 36.62
CA SER A 466 -6.18 24.06 38.07
C SER A 466 -4.87 24.02 38.87
N THR A 467 -3.82 23.46 38.30
CA THR A 467 -2.47 23.42 38.87
C THR A 467 -1.60 24.62 38.49
N GLY A 468 -2.19 25.64 37.83
CA GLY A 468 -1.53 26.91 37.52
C GLY A 468 -0.82 26.97 36.16
N THR A 469 -1.01 25.98 35.28
CA THR A 469 -0.49 26.06 33.90
C THR A 469 -1.27 27.13 33.12
N PRO A 470 -0.61 28.05 32.39
CA PRO A 470 -1.29 29.00 31.52
C PRO A 470 -2.22 28.32 30.52
N VAL A 471 -3.39 28.91 30.26
CA VAL A 471 -4.47 28.29 29.47
C VAL A 471 -3.98 27.73 28.12
N VAL A 472 -3.29 28.54 27.32
CA VAL A 472 -2.76 28.09 26.01
C VAL A 472 -1.81 26.90 26.16
N SER A 473 -0.89 26.97 27.13
CA SER A 473 0.06 25.88 27.40
C SER A 473 -0.62 24.63 27.93
N ALA A 474 -1.72 24.75 28.68
CA ALA A 474 -2.51 23.61 29.15
C ALA A 474 -3.20 22.90 27.98
N TRP A 475 -3.79 23.66 27.06
CA TRP A 475 -4.38 23.14 25.82
C TRP A 475 -3.33 22.45 24.93
N GLU A 476 -2.18 23.09 24.66
CA GLU A 476 -1.08 22.48 23.89
C GLU A 476 -0.64 21.14 24.47
N LYS A 477 -0.38 21.09 25.78
CA LYS A 477 0.05 19.86 26.45
C LYS A 477 -1.02 18.77 26.41
N ALA A 478 -2.27 19.13 26.70
CA ALA A 478 -3.37 18.18 26.72
C ALA A 478 -3.60 17.58 25.32
N PHE A 479 -3.56 18.41 24.28
CA PHE A 479 -3.75 17.96 22.90
C PHE A 479 -2.61 17.05 22.45
N LEU A 480 -1.35 17.46 22.65
CA LEU A 480 -0.18 16.66 22.29
C LEU A 480 -0.16 15.29 22.95
N LYS A 481 -0.58 15.21 24.23
CA LYS A 481 -0.77 13.93 24.92
C LYS A 481 -1.91 13.11 24.33
N ALA A 482 -3.03 13.77 24.01
CA ALA A 482 -4.20 13.10 23.47
C ALA A 482 -3.96 12.49 22.08
N ILE A 483 -3.03 13.04 21.30
CA ILE A 483 -2.62 12.52 19.98
C ILE A 483 -1.32 11.68 20.02
N GLU A 484 -0.76 11.40 21.19
CA GLU A 484 0.46 10.59 21.29
C GLU A 484 0.22 9.18 20.72
N GLY A 485 1.14 8.70 19.87
CA GLY A 485 1.01 7.41 19.20
C GLY A 485 -0.08 7.35 18.11
N SER A 486 -0.74 8.47 17.80
CA SER A 486 -1.77 8.53 16.76
C SER A 486 -1.24 8.47 15.33
N GLY A 487 0.08 8.59 15.11
CA GLY A 487 0.63 8.78 13.77
C GLY A 487 0.39 10.18 13.21
N LEU A 488 -0.12 11.13 14.00
CA LEU A 488 -0.11 12.55 13.70
C LEU A 488 1.11 13.25 14.31
N ARG A 489 1.53 14.34 13.66
CA ARG A 489 2.58 15.22 14.15
C ARG A 489 2.13 16.68 14.06
N MET A 490 2.25 17.39 15.16
CA MET A 490 1.89 18.81 15.26
C MET A 490 3.14 19.69 15.14
N PHE A 491 3.01 20.77 14.38
CA PHE A 491 4.03 21.80 14.24
C PHE A 491 3.45 23.13 14.68
N LYS A 492 4.28 23.94 15.36
CA LYS A 492 3.94 25.29 15.79
C LYS A 492 4.57 26.32 14.85
N GLY A 493 3.76 27.26 14.39
CA GLY A 493 4.21 28.36 13.54
C GLY A 493 4.85 29.48 14.35
N ASN A 494 5.76 30.23 13.73
CA ASN A 494 6.14 31.55 14.22
C ASN A 494 5.10 32.62 13.80
N ALA A 495 5.28 33.86 14.28
CA ALA A 495 4.29 34.93 14.11
C ALA A 495 3.98 35.31 12.65
N ASN A 496 4.90 35.01 11.72
CA ASN A 496 4.85 35.37 10.30
C ASN A 496 4.78 34.13 9.39
N PHE A 497 4.56 32.94 9.97
CA PHE A 497 4.40 31.67 9.24
C PHE A 497 5.58 31.26 8.35
N THR A 498 6.78 31.79 8.62
CA THR A 498 8.02 31.48 7.89
C THR A 498 8.78 30.30 8.48
N GLU A 499 8.31 29.74 9.58
CA GLU A 499 8.93 28.61 10.26
C GLU A 499 7.86 27.75 10.95
N TRP A 500 7.95 26.43 10.78
CA TRP A 500 7.07 25.45 11.42
C TRP A 500 7.91 24.46 12.22
N LYS A 501 7.84 24.55 13.55
CA LYS A 501 8.63 23.69 14.45
C LYS A 501 7.79 22.52 14.93
N PRO A 502 8.17 21.26 14.65
CA PRO A 502 7.52 20.11 15.27
C PRO A 502 7.68 20.16 16.80
N ILE A 503 6.62 19.85 17.52
CA ILE A 503 6.59 19.87 18.99
C ILE A 503 6.00 18.58 19.56
N LYS A 504 6.41 18.24 20.78
CA LYS A 504 5.90 17.10 21.56
C LYS A 504 5.91 17.42 23.04
N VAL A 505 5.29 16.54 23.83
CA VAL A 505 5.45 16.55 25.28
C VAL A 505 6.59 15.60 25.66
N ASP A 506 7.50 16.04 26.52
CA ASP A 506 8.58 15.21 27.06
C ASP A 506 8.14 14.42 28.31
N VAL A 507 9.08 13.64 28.86
CA VAL A 507 8.87 12.84 30.08
C VAL A 507 8.58 13.70 31.32
N GLU A 508 8.91 15.00 31.31
CA GLU A 508 8.65 15.96 32.38
C GLU A 508 7.36 16.76 32.15
N ASN A 509 6.53 16.35 31.18
CA ASN A 509 5.28 17.03 30.82
C ASN A 509 5.48 18.49 30.36
N LYS A 510 6.60 18.76 29.68
CA LYS A 510 6.92 20.05 29.04
C LYS A 510 6.77 19.94 27.53
N VAL A 511 6.32 21.03 26.90
CA VAL A 511 6.30 21.13 25.44
C VAL A 511 7.71 21.45 24.98
N VAL A 512 8.29 20.57 24.18
CA VAL A 512 9.66 20.68 23.68
C VAL A 512 9.69 20.51 22.16
N PRO A 513 10.74 20.99 21.48
CA PRO A 513 10.97 20.64 20.08
C PRO A 513 10.97 19.12 19.89
N ASN A 514 10.31 18.65 18.83
CA ASN A 514 10.33 17.26 18.42
C ASN A 514 11.23 17.12 17.19
N PRO A 515 12.50 16.69 17.33
CA PRO A 515 13.46 16.74 16.23
C PRO A 515 12.94 16.10 14.95
N CYS A 516 13.21 16.80 13.85
CA CYS A 516 13.43 16.17 12.56
C CYS A 516 14.82 15.52 12.62
#